data_AF-A0AAU8EIU6-F1
#
_entry.id   AF-A0AAU8EIU6-F1
#
_cell.length_a   1.000
_cell.length_b   1.000
_cell.length_c   1.000
_cell.angle_alpha   90.00
_cell.angle_beta   90.00
_cell.angle_gamma   90.00
#
_symmetry.space_group_name_H-M   'P 1'
#
loop_
_entity.id
_entity.type
_entity.pdbx_description
1 polymer ?
#
loop_
_entity_poly.entity_id
_entity_poly.type
_entity_poly.pdbx_seq_one_letter_code
_entity_poly.pdbx_strand_id
1 'polypeptide(L)' 'MKTEESRTLVSDEWKNLVGCTVELRRDGHRLRNGVVEAVSSDSSMMWLQFDGVHGRQLIMKTDPYEIYILD' A
#
# COMPACT_ATOMS: atom_id res chain seq x y z
N MET A 1 -5.21 18.58 14.07
CA MET A 1 -5.75 18.01 12.83
C MET A 1 -4.67 18.18 11.77
N LYS A 2 -3.87 17.14 11.47
CA LYS A 2 -2.83 17.27 10.42
C LYS A 2 -3.52 17.17 9.06
N THR A 3 -3.26 18.18 8.26
CA THR A 3 -3.77 18.46 6.91
C THR A 3 -3.60 17.27 5.97
N GLU A 4 -4.55 17.10 5.04
CA GLU A 4 -4.50 16.18 3.89
C GLU A 4 -3.48 16.64 2.82
N GLU A 5 -2.31 17.09 3.26
CA GLU A 5 -1.24 17.54 2.38
C GLU A 5 -0.61 16.33 1.66
N SER A 6 -0.78 16.33 0.32
CA SER A 6 0.04 15.65 -0.69
C SER A 6 0.23 14.13 -0.53
N ARG A 7 -0.84 13.34 -0.38
CA ARG A 7 -0.73 11.90 -0.60
C ARG A 7 -0.71 11.60 -2.10
N THR A 8 0.38 11.02 -2.59
CA THR A 8 0.51 10.63 -3.99
C THR A 8 -0.12 9.25 -4.20
N LEU A 9 -1.08 9.16 -5.13
CA LEU A 9 -1.59 7.88 -5.60
C LEU A 9 -0.45 7.10 -6.26
N VAL A 10 -0.32 5.84 -5.87
CA VAL A 10 0.69 4.95 -6.44
C VAL A 10 0.41 4.70 -7.93
N SER A 11 1.44 4.85 -8.76
CA SER A 11 1.37 4.51 -10.19
C SER A 11 1.36 2.98 -10.40
N ASP A 12 1.18 2.53 -11.63
CA ASP A 12 1.16 1.11 -11.97
C ASP A 12 2.48 0.36 -11.69
N GLU A 13 3.61 1.06 -11.47
CA GLU A 13 4.90 0.39 -11.24
C GLU A 13 5.15 0.14 -9.75
N TRP A 14 4.46 -0.85 -9.20
CA TRP A 14 4.53 -1.20 -7.78
C TRP A 14 5.93 -1.66 -7.32
N LYS A 15 6.79 -2.14 -8.22
CA LYS A 15 8.16 -2.58 -7.88
C LYS A 15 8.99 -1.53 -7.14
N ASN A 16 8.75 -0.25 -7.44
CA ASN A 16 9.51 0.84 -6.81
C ASN A 16 9.09 1.10 -5.36
N LEU A 17 8.06 0.42 -4.87
CA LEU A 17 7.50 0.64 -3.54
C LEU A 17 8.09 -0.29 -2.48
N VAL A 18 8.88 -1.30 -2.86
CA VAL A 18 9.47 -2.23 -1.88
C VAL A 18 10.25 -1.45 -0.81
N GLY A 19 9.88 -1.64 0.45
CA GLY A 19 10.42 -0.91 1.60
C GLY A 19 9.69 0.40 1.95
N CYS A 20 8.84 0.93 1.07
CA CYS A 20 8.03 2.11 1.37
C CYS A 20 6.90 1.77 2.33
N THR A 21 6.55 2.75 3.17
CA THR A 21 5.31 2.70 3.95
C THR A 21 4.17 3.22 3.08
N VAL A 22 3.09 2.46 3.03
CA VAL A 22 1.88 2.81 2.29
C VAL A 22 0.66 2.83 3.20
N GLU A 23 -0.34 3.62 2.82
CA GLU A 23 -1.67 3.63 3.39
C GLU A 23 -2.62 2.86 2.47
N LEU A 24 -3.24 1.81 3.00
CA LEU A 24 -4.28 1.04 2.35
C LEU A 24 -5.64 1.65 2.68
N ARG A 25 -6.42 1.95 1.65
CA ARG A 25 -7.80 2.44 1.77
C ARG A 25 -8.78 1.59 0.96
N ARG A 26 -10.05 1.72 1.28
CA ARG A 26 -11.17 1.18 0.50
C ARG A 26 -12.34 2.14 0.58
N ASP A 27 -12.94 2.45 -0.57
CA ASP A 27 -14.06 3.38 -0.68
C ASP A 27 -13.74 4.73 0.00
N GLY A 28 -12.50 5.23 -0.17
CA GLY A 28 -11.99 6.44 0.47
C GLY A 28 -11.66 6.33 1.97
N HIS A 29 -12.00 5.23 2.63
CA HIS A 29 -11.74 5.03 4.05
C HIS A 29 -10.38 4.37 4.30
N ARG A 30 -9.57 4.99 5.17
CA ARG A 30 -8.29 4.39 5.62
C ARG A 30 -8.56 3.12 6.41
N LEU A 31 -8.00 2.01 5.93
CA LEU A 31 -8.03 0.73 6.61
C LEU A 31 -6.82 0.58 7.54
N ARG A 32 -5.61 0.73 6.99
CA ARG A 32 -4.35 0.43 7.71
C ARG A 32 -3.13 0.95 6.94
N ASN A 33 -2.00 1.10 7.64
CA ASN A 33 -0.69 1.30 7.02
C ASN A 33 0.12 0.01 7.03
N GLY A 34 0.96 -0.19 6.01
CA GLY A 34 1.89 -1.31 5.93
C GLY A 34 3.16 -0.94 5.18
N VAL A 35 4.21 -1.73 5.36
CA VAL A 35 5.43 -1.68 4.55
C VAL A 35 5.29 -2.67 3.41
N VAL A 36 5.62 -2.26 2.20
CA VAL A 36 5.66 -3.17 1.06
C VAL A 36 6.87 -4.08 1.21
N GLU A 37 6.63 -5.36 1.49
CA GLU A 37 7.68 -6.38 1.72
C GLU A 37 8.21 -6.91 0.38
N ALA A 38 7.31 -7.19 -0.57
CA ALA A 38 7.65 -7.76 -1.87
C ALA A 38 6.57 -7.44 -2.91
N VAL A 39 6.95 -7.44 -4.19
CA VAL A 39 6.06 -7.22 -5.33
C VAL A 39 6.34 -8.29 -6.38
N SER A 40 5.30 -8.77 -7.06
CA SER A 40 5.46 -9.73 -8.17
C SER A 40 6.23 -9.12 -9.34
N SER A 41 6.85 -9.97 -10.16
CA SER A 41 7.64 -9.54 -11.32
C SER A 41 6.87 -8.78 -12.38
N ASP A 42 5.54 -8.94 -12.43
CA ASP A 42 4.61 -8.26 -13.33
C ASP A 42 3.94 -7.04 -12.67
N SER A 43 4.32 -6.67 -11.44
CA SER A 43 3.70 -5.58 -10.67
C SER A 43 2.18 -5.76 -10.46
N SER A 44 1.65 -6.99 -10.51
CA SER A 44 0.20 -7.24 -10.34
C SER A 44 -0.22 -7.50 -8.89
N MET A 45 0.71 -7.88 -8.01
CA MET A 45 0.44 -8.12 -6.59
C MET A 45 1.60 -7.66 -5.70
N MET A 46 1.29 -7.36 -4.45
CA MET A 46 2.27 -7.03 -3.42
C MET A 46 1.95 -7.70 -2.09
N TRP A 47 2.99 -8.00 -1.32
CA TRP A 47 2.88 -8.33 0.09
C TRP A 47 3.04 -7.07 0.93
N LEU A 48 2.04 -6.77 1.74
CA LEU A 48 2.12 -5.74 2.78
C LEU A 48 2.40 -6.40 4.12
N GLN A 49 3.54 -6.08 4.71
CA GLN A 49 3.78 -6.33 6.12
C GLN A 49 3.12 -5.20 6.91
N PHE A 50 2.22 -5.54 7.82
CA PHE A 50 1.62 -4.54 8.67
C PHE A 50 2.35 -4.42 10.02
N ASP A 51 1.66 -4.02 11.10
CA ASP A 51 2.26 -4.05 12.43
C ASP A 51 2.63 -5.48 12.87
N GLY A 52 3.53 -5.61 13.85
CA GLY A 52 4.06 -6.90 14.30
C GLY A 52 3.04 -7.86 14.93
N VAL A 53 1.76 -7.49 15.01
CA VAL A 53 0.67 -8.35 15.52
C VAL A 53 -0.09 -9.00 14.37
N HIS A 54 -0.18 -8.34 13.22
CA HIS A 54 -0.88 -8.87 12.05
C HIS A 54 0.13 -9.40 11.05
N GLY A 55 -0.09 -10.63 10.59
CA GLY A 55 0.71 -11.21 9.51
C GLY A 55 0.64 -10.36 8.24
N ARG A 56 1.54 -10.66 7.28
CA ARG A 56 1.51 -10.01 5.97
C ARG A 56 0.22 -10.34 5.21
N GLN A 57 -0.22 -9.41 4.37
CA GLN A 57 -1.37 -9.57 3.49
C GLN A 57 -0.96 -9.43 2.03
N LEU A 58 -1.45 -10.32 1.18
CA LEU A 58 -1.33 -10.20 -0.27
C LEU A 58 -2.41 -9.23 -0.76
N ILE A 59 -2.01 -8.26 -1.56
CA ILE A 59 -2.89 -7.31 -2.24
C ILE A 59 -2.68 -7.47 -3.73
N MET A 60 -3.77 -7.65 -4.48
CA MET A 60 -3.76 -7.66 -5.94
C MET A 60 -4.20 -6.30 -6.48
N LYS A 61 -3.70 -5.90 -7.65
CA LYS A 61 -4.19 -4.69 -8.35
C LYS A 61 -5.67 -4.73 -8.67
N THR A 62 -6.23 -5.92 -8.84
CA THR A 62 -7.66 -6.13 -9.09
C THR A 62 -8.51 -6.00 -7.82
N ASP A 63 -7.88 -5.95 -6.65
CA ASP A 63 -8.61 -5.73 -5.41
C ASP A 63 -9.10 -4.27 -5.36
N PRO A 64 -10.23 -3.99 -4.69
CA PRO A 64 -10.83 -2.66 -4.63
C PRO A 64 -10.14 -1.76 -3.60
N TYR A 65 -8.80 -1.81 -3.53
CA TYR A 65 -8.02 -1.02 -2.60
C TYR A 65 -7.35 0.16 -3.30
N GLU A 66 -7.34 1.30 -2.63
CA GLU A 66 -6.51 2.44 -3.01
C GLU A 66 -5.22 2.38 -2.18
N ILE A 67 -4.09 2.67 -2.81
CA ILE A 67 -2.79 2.69 -2.16
C ILE A 67 -2.13 4.05 -2.34
N TYR A 68 -1.72 4.64 -1.22
CA TYR A 68 -1.01 5.91 -1.17
C TYR A 68 0.34 5.74 -0.50
N ILE A 69 1.37 6.41 -1.03
CA ILE A 69 2.67 6.48 -0.36
C ILE A 69 2.57 7.43 0.84
N LEU A 70 3.18 7.04 1.95
CA LEU A 70 3.40 7.92 3.10
C LEU A 70 4.88 8.29 3.17
N ASP A 71 5.16 9.58 2.98
CA ASP A 71 6.49 10.19 3.09
C ASP A 71 6.97 10.28 4.54
#